data_AF-A0A969T7H6-F1
#
_entry.id   AF-A0A969T7H6-F1
#
_cell.length_a   1.000
_cell.length_b   1.000
_cell.length_c   1.000
_cell.angle_alpha   90.00
_cell.angle_beta   90.00
_cell.angle_gamma   90.00
#
_symmetry.space_group_name_H-M   'P 1'
#
loop_
_entity.id
_entity.type
_entity.pdbx_description
1 polymer ?
#
loop_
_entity_poly.entity_id
_entity_poly.type
_entity_poly.pdbx_seq_one_letter_code
_entity_poly.pdbx_strand_id
1 'polypeptide(L)'
;MSWKCPQCERTLKNANQWHCCINQDIDNLFVGKPDELMLAFDKILGYVFDFDNVEISATKNCVVFFKTQTFLVIKPMKKELDIKFYLPEPINIYPIFKVALYGKQHEHHVRISTIEEANAQLFSFIKQSHNLFN
;
A
#
# COMPACT_ATOMS: atom_id res chain seq x y z
N MET A 1 10.94 -19.51 -13.97
CA MET A 1 9.56 -19.75 -14.46
C MET A 1 8.63 -19.03 -13.49
N SER A 2 7.65 -18.27 -13.97
CA SER A 2 6.59 -17.76 -13.10
C SER A 2 5.57 -18.86 -12.80
N TRP A 3 4.84 -18.74 -11.69
CA TRP A 3 3.76 -19.64 -11.29
C TRP A 3 2.52 -18.83 -10.91
N LYS A 4 1.37 -19.16 -11.50
CA LYS A 4 0.10 -18.49 -11.23
C LYS A 4 -0.60 -19.21 -10.07
N CYS A 5 -0.99 -18.48 -9.02
CA CYS A 5 -1.71 -19.07 -7.90
C CYS A 5 -3.13 -19.51 -8.30
N PRO A 6 -3.56 -20.76 -8.04
CA PRO A 6 -4.90 -21.22 -8.41
C PRO A 6 -6.02 -20.65 -7.53
N GLN A 7 -5.70 -19.97 -6.41
CA GLN A 7 -6.69 -19.43 -5.47
C GLN A 7 -6.91 -17.91 -5.62
N CYS A 8 -5.89 -17.15 -6.00
CA CYS A 8 -5.98 -15.69 -6.16
C CYS A 8 -5.46 -15.17 -7.50
N GLU A 9 -5.16 -16.06 -8.44
CA GLU A 9 -4.74 -15.79 -9.84
C GLU A 9 -3.48 -14.92 -10.04
N ARG A 10 -2.83 -14.51 -8.95
CA ARG A 10 -1.60 -13.70 -8.92
C ARG A 10 -0.40 -14.43 -9.52
N THR A 11 0.50 -13.69 -10.18
CA THR A 11 1.71 -14.26 -10.81
C THR A 11 2.91 -14.14 -9.87
N LEU A 12 3.45 -15.29 -9.44
CA LEU A 12 4.52 -15.37 -8.45
C LEU A 12 5.83 -15.90 -9.05
N LYS A 13 6.95 -15.65 -8.36
CA LYS A 13 8.28 -16.08 -8.79
C LYS A 13 8.53 -17.58 -8.53
N ASN A 14 7.90 -18.13 -7.50
CA ASN A 14 7.97 -19.55 -7.11
C ASN A 14 6.60 -20.03 -6.61
N ALA A 15 6.27 -21.31 -6.79
CA ALA A 15 5.00 -21.88 -6.30
C ALA A 15 4.83 -21.81 -4.78
N ASN A 16 5.93 -22.00 -4.03
CA ASN A 16 5.94 -21.96 -2.57
C ASN A 16 6.23 -20.54 -2.02
N GLN A 17 6.10 -19.49 -2.84
CA GLN A 17 6.26 -18.11 -2.37
C GLN A 17 5.10 -17.73 -1.44
N TRP A 18 5.40 -17.36 -0.19
CA TRP A 18 4.37 -16.90 0.73
C TRP A 18 3.70 -15.63 0.19
N HIS A 19 2.38 -15.64 0.15
CA HIS A 19 1.53 -14.55 -0.30
C HIS A 19 0.15 -14.67 0.36
N CYS A 20 -0.63 -13.59 0.36
CA CYS A 20 -2.02 -13.66 0.80
C CYS A 20 -2.90 -14.15 -0.36
N CYS A 21 -3.54 -15.31 -0.18
CA CYS A 21 -4.49 -15.88 -1.15
C CYS A 21 -5.94 -15.38 -0.97
N ILE A 22 -6.14 -14.33 -0.16
CA ILE A 22 -7.46 -13.72 0.02
C ILE A 22 -7.74 -12.87 -1.23
N ASN A 23 -8.83 -13.19 -1.91
CA ASN A 23 -9.48 -12.32 -2.87
C ASN A 23 -10.80 -11.89 -2.24
N GLN A 24 -10.79 -10.71 -1.61
CA GLN A 24 -11.98 -10.10 -1.03
C GLN A 24 -12.24 -8.75 -1.69
N ASP A 25 -13.47 -8.28 -1.60
CA ASP A 25 -13.79 -6.91 -1.96
C ASP A 25 -12.97 -5.91 -1.13
N ILE A 26 -12.57 -4.81 -1.77
CA ILE A 26 -11.94 -3.67 -1.11
C ILE A 26 -12.99 -2.91 -0.30
N ASP A 27 -14.23 -2.80 -0.79
CA ASP A 27 -15.32 -2.08 -0.13
C ASP A 27 -15.65 -2.67 1.26
N ASN A 28 -15.48 -3.99 1.41
CA ASN A 28 -15.60 -4.69 2.70
C ASN A 28 -14.56 -4.22 3.74
N LEU A 29 -13.46 -3.58 3.33
CA LEU A 29 -12.53 -2.92 4.25
C LEU A 29 -13.04 -1.56 4.76
N PHE A 30 -14.06 -0.97 4.14
CA PHE A 30 -14.58 0.37 4.47
C PHE A 30 -15.93 0.36 5.19
N VAL A 31 -16.64 -0.78 5.23
CA VAL A 31 -17.91 -0.94 5.96
C VAL A 31 -17.80 -0.44 7.41
N GLY A 32 -18.64 0.55 7.76
CA GLY A 32 -18.70 1.15 9.10
C GLY A 32 -17.55 2.11 9.44
N LYS A 33 -16.81 2.61 8.44
CA LYS A 33 -15.83 3.68 8.56
C LYS A 33 -16.39 5.01 8.03
N PRO A 34 -15.75 6.16 8.30
CA PRO A 34 -16.11 7.41 7.65
C PRO A 34 -15.86 7.32 6.13
N ASP A 35 -16.82 7.78 5.33
CA ASP A 35 -16.75 7.85 3.86
C ASP A 35 -15.49 8.61 3.39
N GLU A 36 -15.07 9.60 4.18
CA GLU A 36 -13.83 10.36 4.03
C GLU A 36 -12.57 9.48 3.86
N LEU A 37 -12.51 8.32 4.53
CA LEU A 37 -11.40 7.38 4.39
C LEU A 37 -11.45 6.61 3.07
N MET A 38 -12.66 6.39 2.53
CA MET A 38 -12.86 5.79 1.21
C MET A 38 -12.44 6.80 0.13
N LEU A 39 -12.90 8.05 0.22
CA LEU A 39 -12.50 9.14 -0.69
C LEU A 39 -10.98 9.38 -0.68
N ALA A 40 -10.35 9.36 0.49
CA ALA A 40 -8.90 9.45 0.62
C ALA A 40 -8.17 8.23 0.02
N PHE A 41 -8.73 7.03 0.17
CA PHE A 41 -8.20 5.80 -0.46
C PHE A 41 -8.34 5.84 -1.98
N ASP A 42 -9.51 6.17 -2.52
CA ASP A 42 -9.80 6.22 -3.96
C ASP A 42 -8.89 7.23 -4.67
N LYS A 43 -8.63 8.37 -4.02
CA LYS A 43 -7.69 9.38 -4.51
C LYS A 43 -6.24 8.89 -4.56
N ILE A 44 -5.82 8.04 -3.62
CA ILE A 44 -4.50 7.38 -3.67
C ILE A 44 -4.49 6.26 -4.72
N LEU A 45 -5.57 5.48 -4.81
CA LEU A 45 -5.73 4.38 -5.78
C LEU A 45 -5.65 4.91 -7.20
N GLY A 46 -6.37 5.99 -7.52
CA GLY A 46 -6.29 6.67 -8.81
C GLY A 46 -4.89 7.19 -9.13
N TYR A 47 -4.19 7.78 -8.16
CA TYR A 47 -2.79 8.22 -8.36
C TYR A 47 -1.82 7.05 -8.62
N VAL A 48 -2.07 5.88 -8.04
CA VAL A 48 -1.24 4.66 -8.22
C VAL A 48 -1.67 3.83 -9.45
N PHE A 49 -2.86 4.05 -10.00
CA PHE A 49 -3.36 3.36 -11.19
C PHE A 49 -2.50 3.65 -12.44
N ASP A 50 -1.97 4.87 -12.55
CA ASP A 50 -1.08 5.31 -13.64
C ASP A 50 0.38 4.82 -13.49
N PHE A 51 0.66 3.79 -12.67
CA PHE A 51 2.03 3.30 -12.42
C PHE A 51 2.31 1.96 -13.13
N ASP A 52 3.42 1.92 -13.87
CA ASP A 52 3.84 0.75 -14.65
C ASP A 52 4.08 -0.51 -13.80
N ASN A 53 3.41 -1.61 -14.17
CA ASN A 53 3.57 -2.94 -13.55
C ASN A 53 3.17 -3.00 -12.07
N VAL A 54 2.17 -2.22 -11.67
CA VAL A 54 1.46 -2.47 -10.42
C VAL A 54 0.51 -3.67 -10.63
N GLU A 55 1.11 -4.87 -10.67
CA GLU A 55 0.69 -6.11 -9.95
C GLU A 55 0.25 -5.77 -8.37
N ILE A 56 -1.58 -6.20 -6.97
CA ILE A 56 -2.33 -5.84 -5.69
C ILE A 56 -2.74 -7.10 -4.90
N SER A 57 -3.17 -6.89 -3.66
CA SER A 57 -4.14 -7.79 -3.00
C SER A 57 -4.87 -7.05 -1.88
N ALA A 58 -6.18 -7.21 -1.83
CA ALA A 58 -6.97 -6.93 -0.63
C ALA A 58 -6.81 -8.12 0.34
N THR A 59 -6.24 -7.86 1.50
CA THR A 59 -6.18 -8.81 2.62
C THR A 59 -7.29 -8.49 3.62
N LYS A 60 -7.49 -9.34 4.64
CA LYS A 60 -8.51 -9.15 5.69
C LYS A 60 -8.60 -7.73 6.30
N ASN A 61 -7.48 -7.00 6.37
CA ASN A 61 -7.40 -5.71 7.07
C ASN A 61 -6.74 -4.57 6.27
N CYS A 62 -6.16 -4.83 5.08
CA CYS A 62 -5.44 -3.82 4.30
C CYS A 62 -5.27 -4.19 2.82
N VAL A 63 -5.10 -3.18 1.99
CA VAL A 63 -4.74 -3.29 0.56
C VAL A 63 -3.22 -3.18 0.42
N VAL A 64 -2.62 -4.09 -0.34
CA VAL A 64 -1.16 -4.25 -0.49
C VAL A 64 -0.78 -4.05 -1.97
N PHE A 65 0.06 -3.06 -2.26
CA PHE A 65 0.48 -2.66 -3.60
C PHE A 65 1.94 -3.11 -3.90
N PHE A 66 2.18 -3.67 -5.09
CA PHE A 66 2.76 -5.02 -5.08
C PHE A 66 3.91 -5.35 -6.08
N LYS A 67 3.99 -4.76 -7.29
CA LYS A 67 5.03 -4.90 -8.34
C LYS A 67 5.92 -6.16 -8.27
N THR A 68 7.23 -6.03 -7.97
CA THR A 68 8.13 -7.18 -7.72
C THR A 68 8.24 -7.51 -6.23
N GLN A 69 8.00 -6.50 -5.40
CA GLN A 69 7.95 -6.53 -3.93
C GLN A 69 6.96 -5.44 -3.48
N THR A 70 6.38 -5.60 -2.29
CA THR A 70 5.44 -4.63 -1.71
C THR A 70 6.10 -3.25 -1.55
N PHE A 71 5.54 -2.23 -2.20
CA PHE A 71 6.02 -0.83 -2.09
C PHE A 71 5.08 0.06 -1.27
N LEU A 72 3.79 -0.28 -1.20
CA LEU A 72 2.78 0.51 -0.47
C LEU A 72 1.77 -0.43 0.19
N VAL A 73 1.34 -0.11 1.40
CA VAL A 73 0.24 -0.79 2.11
C VAL A 73 -0.68 0.26 2.71
N ILE A 74 -1.97 0.18 2.41
CA ILE A 74 -3.00 1.06 2.98
C ILE A 74 -3.92 0.23 3.87
N LYS A 75 -4.02 0.61 5.14
CA LYS A 75 -4.79 -0.10 6.16
C LYS A 75 -5.89 0.81 6.73
N PRO A 76 -7.16 0.60 6.36
CA PRO A 76 -8.29 1.36 6.90
C PRO A 76 -8.54 1.06 8.40
N MET A 77 -8.16 2.00 9.28
CA MET A 77 -8.34 1.91 10.74
C MET A 77 -9.74 2.41 11.14
N LYS A 78 -9.98 2.88 12.37
CA LYS A 78 -11.32 3.32 12.80
C LYS A 78 -11.68 4.76 12.37
N LYS A 79 -10.68 5.63 12.20
CA LYS A 79 -10.83 7.06 11.88
C LYS A 79 -9.75 7.62 10.94
N GLU A 80 -8.86 6.75 10.46
CA GLU A 80 -7.63 7.10 9.77
C GLU A 80 -7.28 5.97 8.77
N LEU A 81 -6.54 6.29 7.71
CA LEU A 81 -5.78 5.32 6.92
C LEU A 81 -4.36 5.26 7.48
N ASP A 82 -3.89 4.08 7.89
CA ASP A 82 -2.48 3.83 8.19
C ASP A 82 -1.78 3.44 6.87
N ILE A 83 -0.96 4.36 6.36
CA ILE A 83 -0.32 4.28 5.04
C ILE A 83 1.17 4.00 5.26
N LYS A 84 1.60 2.79 4.94
CA LYS A 84 2.98 2.36 4.98
C LYS A 84 3.60 2.40 3.58
N PHE A 85 4.79 2.97 3.48
CA PHE A 85 5.66 2.95 2.31
C PHE A 85 7.12 2.75 2.73
N TYR A 86 8.04 2.73 1.77
CA TYR A 86 9.46 2.52 1.98
C TYR A 86 10.32 3.57 1.26
N LEU A 87 11.34 4.11 1.93
CA LEU A 87 12.36 4.98 1.31
C LEU A 87 13.76 4.47 1.67
N PRO A 88 14.82 4.80 0.91
CA PRO A 88 16.19 4.41 1.26
C PRO A 88 16.61 5.00 2.61
N GLU A 89 16.38 6.30 2.83
CA GLU A 89 16.79 7.03 4.02
C GLU A 89 15.67 7.15 5.07
N PRO A 90 16.02 7.22 6.37
CA PRO A 90 15.04 7.46 7.43
C PRO A 90 14.58 8.92 7.39
N ILE A 91 13.28 9.14 7.27
CA ILE A 91 12.67 10.48 7.25
C ILE A 91 11.72 10.58 8.44
N ASN A 92 12.07 11.39 9.44
CA ASN A 92 11.32 11.56 10.67
C ASN A 92 10.80 13.00 10.80
N ILE A 93 9.98 13.42 9.83
CA ILE A 93 9.24 14.69 9.84
C ILE A 93 7.75 14.42 9.66
N TYR A 94 6.91 15.27 10.25
CA TYR A 94 5.46 15.22 10.05
C TYR A 94 5.10 15.24 8.54
N PRO A 95 4.15 14.43 8.06
CA PRO A 95 3.19 13.59 8.81
C PRO A 95 3.66 12.16 9.12
N ILE A 96 4.96 11.84 8.98
CA ILE A 96 5.49 10.52 9.33
C ILE A 96 5.55 10.39 10.86
N PHE A 97 4.87 9.38 11.42
CA PHE A 97 4.79 9.15 12.87
C PHE A 97 5.58 7.93 13.36
N LYS A 98 6.03 7.06 12.43
CA LYS A 98 6.83 5.87 12.71
C LYS A 98 7.78 5.59 11.55
N VAL A 99 9.03 5.29 11.89
CA VAL A 99 10.06 4.78 10.97
C VAL A 99 10.68 3.52 11.60
N ALA A 100 11.00 2.51 10.80
CA ALA A 100 11.79 1.35 11.25
C ALA A 100 12.66 0.81 10.10
N LEU A 101 13.75 0.10 10.43
CA LEU A 101 14.64 -0.52 9.44
C LEU A 101 13.99 -1.78 8.82
N TYR A 102 13.99 -1.86 7.50
CA TYR A 102 13.51 -3.00 6.72
C TYR A 102 14.57 -3.44 5.70
N GLY A 103 15.42 -4.39 6.10
CA GLY A 103 16.51 -4.90 5.26
C GLY A 103 17.59 -3.85 5.00
N LYS A 104 17.58 -3.24 3.80
CA LYS A 104 18.49 -2.15 3.39
C LYS A 104 17.77 -0.79 3.22
N GLN A 105 16.52 -0.73 3.64
CA GLN A 105 15.58 0.37 3.42
C GLN A 105 14.93 0.71 4.75
N HIS A 106 14.16 1.80 4.79
CA HIS A 106 13.34 2.13 5.95
C HIS A 106 11.86 1.99 5.58
N GLU A 107 11.06 1.38 6.47
CA GLU A 107 9.60 1.50 6.41
C GLU A 107 9.16 2.76 7.16
N HIS A 108 8.27 3.53 6.55
CA HIS A 108 7.70 4.76 7.10
C HIS A 108 6.19 4.62 7.13
N HIS A 109 5.55 5.16 8.17
CA HIS A 109 4.10 5.24 8.25
C HIS A 109 3.63 6.69 8.37
N VAL A 110 2.63 7.02 7.56
CA VAL A 110 1.82 8.24 7.66
C VAL A 110 0.40 7.83 8.03
N ARG A 111 -0.29 8.64 8.82
CA ARG A 111 -1.74 8.53 9.02
C ARG A 111 -2.41 9.73 8.38
N ILE A 112 -3.51 9.47 7.66
CA ILE A 112 -4.39 10.51 7.14
C ILE A 112 -5.83 10.20 7.56
N SER A 113 -6.62 11.24 7.82
CA SER A 113 -8.04 11.18 8.17
C SER A 113 -8.92 11.89 7.13
N THR A 114 -8.36 12.77 6.28
CA THR A 114 -9.09 13.47 5.21
C THR A 114 -8.48 13.33 3.82
N ILE A 115 -9.27 13.65 2.79
CA ILE A 115 -8.89 13.66 1.39
C ILE A 115 -7.81 14.73 1.08
N GLU A 116 -7.76 15.84 1.82
CA GLU A 116 -6.72 16.88 1.65
C GLU A 116 -5.33 16.38 2.06
N GLU A 117 -5.25 15.53 3.08
CA GLU A 117 -3.99 14.94 3.56
C GLU A 117 -3.39 13.95 2.54
N ALA A 118 -4.20 13.39 1.63
CA ALA A 118 -3.72 12.73 0.41
C ALA A 118 -3.19 13.77 -0.60
N ASN A 119 -2.03 14.35 -0.30
CA ASN A 119 -1.41 15.47 -1.01
C ASN A 119 -0.14 15.10 -1.78
N ALA A 120 0.41 16.10 -2.49
CA ALA A 120 1.62 15.95 -3.31
C ALA A 120 2.87 15.47 -2.54
N GLN A 121 2.99 15.74 -1.23
CA GLN A 121 4.10 15.25 -0.41
C GLN A 121 3.97 13.73 -0.19
N LEU A 122 2.78 13.26 0.19
CA LEU A 122 2.49 11.84 0.33
C LEU A 122 2.66 11.09 -1.00
N PHE A 123 2.15 11.68 -2.09
CA PHE A 123 2.29 11.12 -3.45
C PHE A 123 3.76 11.03 -3.90
N SER A 124 4.59 12.03 -3.58
CA SER A 124 6.03 11.97 -3.81
C SER A 124 6.69 10.80 -3.06
N PHE A 125 6.34 10.56 -1.79
CA PHE A 125 6.84 9.40 -1.04
C PHE A 125 6.37 8.07 -1.65
N ILE A 126 5.11 7.99 -2.08
CA ILE A 126 4.56 6.79 -2.75
C ILE A 126 5.30 6.51 -4.08
N LYS A 127 5.57 7.54 -4.90
CA LYS A 127 6.32 7.36 -6.16
C LYS A 127 7.78 7.00 -5.93
N GLN A 128 8.44 7.61 -4.94
CA GLN A 128 9.80 7.22 -4.52
C GLN A 128 9.83 5.76 -4.07
N SER A 129 8.82 5.32 -3.32
CA SER A 129 8.72 3.93 -2.87
C SER A 129 8.49 2.96 -4.02
N HIS A 130 7.56 3.26 -4.94
CA HIS A 130 7.38 2.48 -6.17
C HIS A 130 8.70 2.31 -6.95
N ASN A 131 9.43 3.41 -7.15
CA ASN A 131 10.68 3.42 -7.90
C ASN A 131 11.85 2.74 -7.16
N LEU A 132 11.70 2.41 -5.87
CA LEU A 132 12.67 1.65 -5.08
C LEU A 132 12.65 0.15 -5.41
N PHE A 133 11.58 -0.35 -6.05
CA PHE A 133 11.37 -1.75 -6.40
C PHE A 133 11.22 -1.93 -7.92
N ASN A 134 12.35 -2.15 -8.59
CA ASN A 134 12.41 -2.56 -9.99
C ASN A 134 11.81 -3.95 -10.20
#